data_AF-A0A349K1G4-F1
#
_entry.id   AF-A0A349K1G4-F1
#
_cell.length_a   1.000
_cell.length_b   1.000
_cell.length_c   1.000
_cell.angle_alpha   90.00
_cell.angle_beta   90.00
_cell.angle_gamma   90.00
#
_symmetry.space_group_name_H-M   'P 1'
#
loop_
_entity.id
_entity.type
_entity.pdbx_description
1 polymer ?
#
loop_
_entity_poly.entity_id
_entity_poly.type
_entity_poly.pdbx_seq_one_letter_code
_entity_poly.pdbx_strand_id
1 'polypeptide(L)'
;MNLEREPCDLYKHVLTRRHLLRRGSASIGSLALGSLLAPEAFAAGLAGNGGRQFAPKAKRIIFLFMNGAPSQQDLFDYKPQLSDHHGQELFKKFDAKSKTWSKEGFIEKTQRLTGMTSGQSSFPVARSNWKFKQHGEGGAWISEILPHTAGIADDLCFVKSMHTEAINHDPGVTFFQTGHQQPGRPSMGSWMSYGLGTDNANLPTFCVLISNGTGRPGSQPVYTKLWSSGFLSGVHQGVQLRGGKTPVLYLNSQPGESVAARKRMIERMESLNRIQFDAFGDPEIATRIAQYEMSFRMQMSVPEATDISNEPRTILDLYGPECQQPGKFAANCLLARRLAERGVRFVQLYHRGWDQHG
;
A
#
# COMPACT_ATOMS: atom_id res chain seq x y z
N MET A 1 -22.08 -21.95 75.87
CA MET A 1 -21.51 -23.11 75.16
C MET A 1 -21.23 -22.66 73.74
N ASN A 2 -19.98 -22.83 73.31
CA ASN A 2 -19.27 -21.97 72.34
C ASN A 2 -19.85 -21.87 70.93
N LEU A 3 -19.84 -20.63 70.43
CA LEU A 3 -19.97 -20.25 69.03
C LEU A 3 -18.59 -20.36 68.35
N GLU A 4 -18.26 -21.52 67.80
CA GLU A 4 -17.19 -21.64 66.80
C GLU A 4 -17.57 -22.73 65.78
N ARG A 5 -18.19 -22.33 64.68
CA ARG A 5 -18.14 -23.07 63.42
C ARG A 5 -17.69 -22.09 62.34
N GLU A 6 -16.48 -22.34 61.84
CA GLU A 6 -15.80 -21.56 60.82
C GLU A 6 -16.63 -21.42 59.52
N PRO A 7 -16.67 -20.22 58.89
CA PRO A 7 -17.27 -20.02 57.57
C PRO A 7 -16.56 -20.76 56.41
N CYS A 8 -15.35 -21.30 56.66
CA CYS A 8 -14.48 -21.88 55.64
C CYS A 8 -14.93 -23.26 55.13
N ASP A 9 -15.78 -24.00 55.85
CA ASP A 9 -16.19 -25.35 55.42
C ASP A 9 -17.39 -25.36 54.47
N LEU A 10 -18.12 -24.24 54.33
CA LEU A 10 -19.22 -24.15 53.37
C LEU A 10 -18.74 -24.05 51.91
N TYR A 11 -17.51 -23.60 51.67
CA TYR A 11 -16.96 -23.39 50.33
C TYR A 11 -16.22 -24.59 49.73
N LYS A 12 -15.89 -25.61 50.54
CA LYS A 12 -15.10 -26.78 50.08
C LYS A 12 -15.88 -27.80 49.24
N HIS A 13 -17.19 -27.65 49.08
CA HIS A 13 -18.02 -28.63 48.35
C HIS A 13 -18.72 -28.13 47.07
N VAL A 14 -18.45 -26.92 46.58
CA VAL A 14 -19.25 -26.34 45.47
C VAL A 14 -18.67 -26.55 44.05
N LEU A 15 -17.42 -26.96 43.87
CA LEU A 15 -16.86 -27.19 42.51
C LEU A 15 -16.01 -28.46 42.43
N THR A 16 -16.63 -29.57 42.06
CA THR A 16 -15.89 -30.81 41.74
C THR A 16 -15.32 -30.75 40.31
N ARG A 17 -14.18 -31.41 40.06
CA ARG A 17 -13.57 -31.53 38.70
C ARG A 17 -14.58 -31.97 37.64
N ARG A 18 -15.54 -32.84 38.00
CA ARG A 18 -16.61 -33.31 37.11
C ARG A 18 -17.63 -32.20 36.79
N HIS A 19 -17.91 -31.30 37.74
CA HIS A 19 -18.76 -30.12 37.52
C HIS A 19 -18.08 -29.08 36.62
N LEU A 20 -16.76 -28.87 36.82
CA LEU A 20 -15.94 -28.00 35.98
C LEU A 20 -15.87 -28.50 34.53
N LEU A 21 -15.67 -29.81 34.32
CA LEU A 21 -15.62 -30.41 32.98
C LEU A 21 -17.01 -30.46 32.32
N ARG A 22 -18.09 -30.70 33.07
CA ARG A 22 -19.45 -30.76 32.52
C ARG A 22 -20.03 -29.38 32.16
N ARG A 23 -19.71 -28.34 32.93
CA ARG A 23 -20.08 -26.95 32.58
C ARG A 23 -19.08 -26.28 31.62
N GLY A 24 -17.80 -26.63 31.72
CA GLY A 24 -16.72 -26.03 30.93
C GLY A 24 -16.50 -26.67 29.55
N SER A 25 -16.94 -27.90 29.30
CA SER A 25 -16.85 -28.52 27.96
C SER A 25 -17.72 -27.79 26.93
N ALA A 26 -18.91 -27.33 27.33
CA ALA A 26 -19.73 -26.45 26.52
C ALA A 26 -19.05 -25.08 26.30
N SER A 27 -18.29 -24.57 27.27
CA SER A 27 -17.61 -23.27 27.19
C SER A 27 -16.34 -23.32 26.35
N ILE A 28 -15.40 -24.22 26.63
CA ILE A 28 -14.13 -24.37 25.91
C ILE A 28 -14.38 -24.90 24.50
N GLY A 29 -15.31 -25.85 24.35
CA GLY A 29 -15.73 -26.35 23.04
C GLY A 29 -16.40 -25.26 22.19
N SER A 30 -17.26 -24.43 22.77
CA SER A 30 -17.86 -23.30 22.03
C SER A 30 -16.89 -22.15 21.79
N LEU A 31 -15.89 -21.94 22.66
CA LEU A 31 -14.79 -20.99 22.42
C LEU A 31 -13.88 -21.48 21.30
N ALA A 32 -13.53 -22.76 21.27
CA ALA A 32 -12.75 -23.36 20.19
C ALA A 32 -13.55 -23.38 18.87
N LEU A 33 -14.82 -23.77 18.91
CA LEU A 33 -15.72 -23.73 17.77
C LEU A 33 -15.98 -22.29 17.30
N GLY A 34 -16.12 -21.33 18.22
CA GLY A 34 -16.23 -19.91 17.91
C GLY A 34 -14.94 -19.34 17.32
N SER A 35 -13.78 -19.78 17.80
CA SER A 35 -12.47 -19.42 17.21
C SER A 35 -12.27 -20.04 15.83
N LEU A 36 -12.90 -21.18 15.53
CA LEU A 36 -12.85 -21.84 14.23
C LEU A 36 -13.89 -21.29 13.24
N LEU A 37 -15.10 -20.99 13.71
CA LEU A 37 -16.23 -20.50 12.91
C LEU A 37 -16.23 -18.98 12.72
N ALA A 38 -15.72 -18.23 13.71
CA ALA A 38 -15.66 -16.77 13.69
C ALA A 38 -14.36 -16.25 14.35
N PRO A 39 -13.17 -16.57 13.79
CA PRO A 39 -11.89 -16.07 14.33
C PRO A 39 -11.85 -14.54 14.45
N GLU A 40 -12.55 -13.84 13.53
CA GLU A 40 -12.67 -12.38 13.50
C GLU A 40 -13.39 -11.79 14.74
N ALA A 41 -14.28 -12.54 15.38
CA ALA A 41 -15.03 -12.08 16.56
C ALA A 41 -14.16 -11.93 17.82
N PHE A 42 -13.08 -12.72 17.93
CA PHE A 42 -12.12 -12.62 19.03
C PHE A 42 -11.01 -11.59 18.76
N ALA A 43 -10.67 -11.34 17.49
CA ALA A 43 -9.71 -10.31 17.11
C ALA A 43 -10.21 -8.88 17.39
N ALA A 44 -11.52 -8.68 17.48
CA ALA A 44 -12.16 -7.40 17.79
C ALA A 44 -11.77 -6.82 19.17
N GLY A 45 -11.30 -7.65 20.11
CA GLY A 45 -10.89 -7.20 21.46
C GLY A 45 -9.48 -6.61 21.55
N LEU A 46 -8.58 -6.93 20.60
CA LEU A 46 -7.19 -6.46 20.59
C LEU A 46 -6.93 -5.37 19.53
N ALA A 47 -7.76 -5.30 18.49
CA ALA A 47 -7.78 -4.21 17.53
C ALA A 47 -9.01 -3.35 17.81
N GLY A 48 -8.83 -2.24 18.54
CA GLY A 48 -9.93 -1.37 18.96
C GLY A 48 -10.96 -1.10 17.85
N ASN A 49 -12.23 -1.43 18.11
CA ASN A 49 -13.41 -1.05 17.34
C ASN A 49 -13.27 -1.02 15.79
N GLY A 50 -12.68 -2.05 15.19
CA GLY A 50 -12.43 -2.12 13.74
C GLY A 50 -13.18 -3.23 12.98
N GLY A 51 -14.28 -3.76 13.52
CA GLY A 51 -15.11 -4.72 12.79
C GLY A 51 -15.60 -4.11 11.47
N ARG A 52 -15.51 -4.87 10.36
CA ARG A 52 -15.97 -4.42 9.03
C ARG A 52 -17.40 -3.91 9.14
N GLN A 53 -17.60 -2.61 8.95
CA GLN A 53 -18.95 -2.03 8.95
C GLN A 53 -19.75 -2.50 7.72
N PHE A 54 -19.06 -2.86 6.63
CA PHE A 54 -19.65 -3.36 5.40
C PHE A 54 -18.80 -4.49 4.78
N ALA A 55 -19.47 -5.45 4.14
CA ALA A 55 -18.79 -6.47 3.36
C ALA A 55 -18.15 -5.82 2.11
N PRO A 56 -16.82 -5.96 1.90
CA PRO A 56 -16.17 -5.30 0.78
C PRO A 56 -16.53 -5.97 -0.55
N LYS A 57 -16.89 -5.16 -1.56
CA LYS A 57 -17.10 -5.65 -2.94
C LYS A 57 -15.77 -6.04 -3.60
N ALA A 58 -14.73 -5.22 -3.41
CA ALA A 58 -13.38 -5.53 -3.88
C ALA A 58 -12.64 -6.32 -2.80
N LYS A 59 -12.20 -7.54 -3.13
CA LYS A 59 -11.47 -8.38 -2.17
C LYS A 59 -10.02 -7.94 -2.00
N ARG A 60 -9.37 -7.50 -3.07
CA ARG A 60 -7.94 -7.19 -3.11
C ARG A 60 -7.66 -6.10 -4.13
N ILE A 61 -6.64 -5.28 -3.88
CA ILE A 61 -6.23 -4.18 -4.74
C ILE A 61 -4.74 -4.32 -5.02
N ILE A 62 -4.38 -4.31 -6.31
CA ILE A 62 -3.01 -4.09 -6.77
C ILE A 62 -2.97 -2.68 -7.33
N PHE A 63 -2.27 -1.78 -6.65
CA PHE A 63 -2.16 -0.39 -7.02
C PHE A 63 -0.81 -0.12 -7.69
N LEU A 64 -0.83 0.27 -8.96
CA LEU A 64 0.37 0.52 -9.76
C LEU A 64 0.61 2.04 -9.86
N PHE A 65 1.60 2.55 -9.13
CA PHE A 65 1.99 3.95 -9.17
C PHE A 65 3.20 4.16 -10.08
N MET A 66 2.96 4.83 -11.20
CA MET A 66 3.99 5.20 -12.17
C MET A 66 4.60 6.55 -11.77
N ASN A 67 5.73 6.52 -11.04
CA ASN A 67 6.35 7.73 -10.52
C ASN A 67 7.08 8.50 -11.63
N GLY A 68 6.63 9.73 -11.90
CA GLY A 68 7.16 10.57 -12.98
C GLY A 68 6.77 10.12 -14.39
N ALA A 69 5.69 9.33 -14.52
CA ALA A 69 5.21 8.70 -15.75
C ALA A 69 5.07 9.65 -16.96
N PRO A 70 4.94 9.10 -18.18
CA PRO A 70 4.61 9.90 -19.35
C PRO A 70 3.36 10.76 -19.15
N SER A 71 3.35 11.88 -19.86
CA SER A 71 2.31 12.87 -19.68
C SER A 71 0.95 12.33 -20.10
N GLN A 72 -0.11 12.68 -19.36
CA GLN A 72 -1.45 12.15 -19.61
C GLN A 72 -1.99 12.50 -21.01
N GLN A 73 -1.62 13.67 -21.55
CA GLN A 73 -1.97 14.08 -22.91
C GLN A 73 -1.27 13.28 -24.01
N ASP A 74 -0.26 12.48 -23.67
CA ASP A 74 0.41 11.54 -24.58
C ASP A 74 -0.12 10.11 -24.44
N LEU A 75 -0.91 9.81 -23.40
CA LEU A 75 -1.37 8.45 -23.08
C LEU A 75 -2.86 8.25 -23.36
N PHE A 76 -3.74 8.91 -22.60
CA PHE A 76 -5.19 8.66 -22.61
C PHE A 76 -6.05 9.92 -22.53
N ASP A 77 -5.44 11.11 -22.46
CA ASP A 77 -6.15 12.39 -22.43
C ASP A 77 -5.98 13.17 -23.74
N TYR A 78 -6.68 12.72 -24.79
CA TYR A 78 -6.62 13.37 -26.09
C TYR A 78 -7.10 14.83 -26.05
N LYS A 79 -6.21 15.76 -26.40
CA LYS A 79 -6.48 17.20 -26.49
C LYS A 79 -6.19 17.70 -27.92
N PRO A 80 -7.14 17.58 -28.86
CA PRO A 80 -6.91 17.97 -30.27
C PRO A 80 -6.47 19.43 -30.43
N GLN A 81 -7.05 20.33 -29.63
CA GLN A 81 -6.77 21.77 -29.65
C GLN A 81 -5.31 22.12 -29.34
N LEU A 82 -4.54 21.25 -28.67
CA LEU A 82 -3.11 21.50 -28.45
C LEU A 82 -2.33 21.53 -29.78
N SER A 83 -2.82 20.83 -30.81
CA SER A 83 -2.23 20.88 -32.16
C SER A 83 -2.46 22.24 -32.81
N ASP A 84 -3.67 22.78 -32.71
CA ASP A 84 -4.05 24.06 -33.30
C ASP A 84 -3.27 25.24 -32.68
N HIS A 85 -2.94 25.11 -31.39
CA HIS A 85 -2.22 26.13 -30.63
C HIS A 85 -0.72 25.85 -30.50
N HIS A 86 -0.20 24.80 -31.15
CA HIS A 86 1.19 24.39 -30.97
C HIS A 86 2.18 25.54 -31.28
N GLY A 87 3.11 25.80 -30.37
CA GLY A 87 4.09 26.87 -30.50
C GLY A 87 3.60 28.27 -30.08
N GLN A 88 2.29 28.47 -29.87
CA GLN A 88 1.75 29.73 -29.35
C GLN A 88 2.04 29.87 -27.85
N GLU A 89 2.22 31.10 -27.37
CA GLU A 89 2.48 31.36 -25.95
C GLU A 89 1.31 30.92 -25.07
N LEU A 90 1.60 30.15 -24.01
CA LEU A 90 0.60 29.72 -23.04
C LEU A 90 0.16 30.87 -22.14
N PHE A 91 1.11 31.63 -21.62
CA PHE A 91 0.85 32.67 -20.62
C PHE A 91 0.71 34.05 -21.24
N LYS A 92 -0.28 34.79 -20.76
CA LYS A 92 -0.35 36.23 -20.95
C LYS A 92 0.81 36.90 -20.21
N LYS A 93 1.36 37.96 -20.80
CA LYS A 93 2.41 38.80 -20.20
C LYS A 93 1.75 39.94 -19.43
N PHE A 94 2.14 40.14 -18.18
CA PHE A 94 1.68 41.26 -17.37
C PHE A 94 2.58 42.47 -17.59
N ASP A 95 2.01 43.60 -18.00
CA ASP A 95 2.73 44.87 -18.04
C ASP A 95 2.52 45.64 -16.74
N ALA A 96 3.59 45.76 -15.94
CA ALA A 96 3.57 46.45 -14.66
C ALA A 96 3.28 47.96 -14.77
N LYS A 97 3.54 48.58 -15.93
CA LYS A 97 3.30 50.02 -16.13
C LYS A 97 1.82 50.30 -16.39
N SER A 98 1.22 49.58 -17.34
CA SER A 98 -0.20 49.72 -17.65
C SER A 98 -1.12 48.96 -16.69
N LYS A 99 -0.58 48.05 -15.89
CA LYS A 99 -1.33 47.11 -15.02
C LYS A 99 -2.34 46.28 -15.82
N THR A 100 -2.01 45.93 -17.06
CA THR A 100 -2.86 45.13 -17.94
C THR A 100 -2.13 43.88 -18.43
N TRP A 101 -2.91 42.85 -18.78
CA TRP A 101 -2.42 41.64 -19.42
C TRP A 101 -2.38 41.80 -20.94
N SER A 102 -1.40 41.17 -21.59
CA SER A 102 -1.34 41.10 -23.05
C SER A 102 -2.57 40.38 -23.63
N LYS A 103 -2.92 40.73 -24.86
CA LYS A 103 -3.93 40.00 -25.64
C LYS A 103 -3.43 38.63 -26.09
N GLU A 104 -2.12 38.51 -26.33
CA GLU A 104 -1.45 37.24 -26.64
C GLU A 104 -1.31 36.39 -25.37
N GLY A 105 -1.49 35.08 -25.52
CA GLY A 105 -1.50 34.12 -24.41
C GLY A 105 -2.92 33.72 -23.98
N PHE A 106 -3.05 32.52 -23.45
CA PHE A 106 -4.34 31.94 -23.07
C PHE A 106 -4.65 32.14 -21.58
N ILE A 107 -3.64 31.99 -20.73
CA ILE A 107 -3.82 31.92 -19.27
C ILE A 107 -3.02 33.03 -18.58
N GLU A 108 -3.60 33.68 -17.59
CA GLU A 108 -2.86 34.60 -16.72
C GLU A 108 -1.92 33.81 -15.81
N LYS A 109 -0.66 34.22 -15.74
CA LYS A 109 0.32 33.53 -14.90
C LYS A 109 0.09 33.91 -13.43
N THR A 110 -0.75 33.15 -12.74
CA THR A 110 -1.15 33.40 -11.34
C THR A 110 -0.22 32.75 -10.31
N GLN A 111 0.62 31.80 -10.73
CA GLN A 111 1.54 31.09 -9.86
C GLN A 111 2.96 31.01 -10.43
N ARG A 112 3.94 30.91 -9.53
CA ARG A 112 5.30 30.53 -9.89
C ARG A 112 5.27 29.06 -10.32
N LEU A 113 5.91 28.74 -11.45
CA LEU A 113 6.11 27.37 -11.92
C LEU A 113 7.21 26.69 -11.09
N THR A 114 8.33 26.33 -11.71
CA THR A 114 9.50 25.73 -11.04
C THR A 114 10.71 26.65 -11.13
N GLY A 115 11.70 26.44 -10.25
CA GLY A 115 13.02 27.04 -10.38
C GLY A 115 13.73 26.64 -11.67
N MET A 116 13.44 25.45 -12.21
CA MET A 116 14.06 24.96 -13.44
C MET A 116 13.68 25.79 -14.68
N THR A 117 12.49 26.39 -14.68
CA THR A 117 11.99 27.24 -15.77
C THR A 117 12.11 28.74 -15.44
N SER A 118 12.92 29.11 -14.44
CA SER A 118 13.05 30.50 -13.99
C SER A 118 13.74 31.40 -15.02
N GLY A 119 14.67 30.84 -15.80
CA GLY A 119 15.34 31.55 -16.90
C GLY A 119 14.61 31.45 -18.25
N GLN A 120 13.46 30.79 -18.30
CA GLN A 120 12.72 30.57 -19.55
C GLN A 120 11.89 31.80 -19.92
N SER A 121 12.13 32.35 -21.11
CA SER A 121 11.49 33.57 -21.62
C SER A 121 10.15 33.34 -22.33
N SER A 122 9.88 32.10 -22.75
CA SER A 122 8.75 31.70 -23.59
C SER A 122 8.19 30.36 -23.11
N PHE A 123 6.87 30.24 -23.05
CA PHE A 123 6.18 29.02 -22.60
C PHE A 123 5.21 28.55 -23.70
N PRO A 124 5.72 27.98 -24.80
CA PRO A 124 4.88 27.58 -25.92
C PRO A 124 4.01 26.37 -25.56
N VAL A 125 2.79 26.32 -26.11
CA VAL A 125 1.92 25.16 -26.02
C VAL A 125 2.55 23.99 -26.79
N ALA A 126 2.74 22.85 -26.12
CA ALA A 126 3.22 21.62 -26.72
C ALA A 126 2.05 20.70 -27.08
N ARG A 127 2.01 20.22 -28.33
CA ARG A 127 1.08 19.18 -28.77
C ARG A 127 1.65 17.80 -28.44
N SER A 128 0.78 16.79 -28.35
CA SER A 128 1.25 15.41 -28.38
C SER A 128 1.86 15.09 -29.74
N ASN A 129 2.95 14.33 -29.73
CA ASN A 129 3.60 13.82 -30.95
C ASN A 129 2.99 12.50 -31.44
N TRP A 130 2.08 11.92 -30.67
CA TRP A 130 1.53 10.59 -30.91
C TRP A 130 0.13 10.65 -31.49
N LYS A 131 -0.23 9.61 -32.25
CA LYS A 131 -1.59 9.44 -32.79
C LYS A 131 -2.50 8.84 -31.74
N PHE A 132 -3.74 9.28 -31.75
CA PHE A 132 -4.81 8.76 -30.90
C PHE A 132 -5.90 8.12 -31.74
N LYS A 133 -6.51 7.07 -31.20
CA LYS A 133 -7.70 6.42 -31.75
C LYS A 133 -8.68 6.11 -30.62
N GLN A 134 -9.96 6.03 -30.96
CA GLN A 134 -10.97 5.53 -30.04
C GLN A 134 -10.95 4.00 -30.06
N HIS A 135 -11.03 3.40 -28.87
CA HIS A 135 -11.00 1.96 -28.67
C HIS A 135 -12.17 1.52 -27.78
N GLY A 136 -12.62 0.28 -28.01
CA GLY A 136 -13.76 -0.31 -27.32
C GLY A 136 -15.11 0.29 -27.70
N GLU A 137 -16.16 -0.28 -27.15
CA GLU A 137 -17.53 0.25 -27.25
C GLU A 137 -17.67 1.59 -26.51
N GLY A 138 -16.89 1.79 -25.43
CA GLY A 138 -16.85 3.04 -24.68
C GLY A 138 -16.20 4.21 -25.43
N GLY A 139 -15.53 3.95 -26.56
CA GLY A 139 -14.92 4.97 -27.40
C GLY A 139 -13.79 5.73 -26.72
N ALA A 140 -13.03 5.07 -25.83
CA ALA A 140 -11.94 5.68 -25.08
C ALA A 140 -10.79 6.08 -26.00
N TRP A 141 -10.33 7.33 -25.92
CA TRP A 141 -9.16 7.80 -26.67
C TRP A 141 -7.87 7.29 -26.02
N ILE A 142 -7.12 6.47 -26.76
CA ILE A 142 -5.84 5.91 -26.30
C ILE A 142 -4.78 6.14 -27.38
N SER A 143 -3.58 6.49 -26.94
CA SER A 143 -2.42 6.74 -27.79
C SER A 143 -1.85 5.45 -28.39
N GLU A 144 -1.27 5.56 -29.58
CA GLU A 144 -0.63 4.43 -30.29
C GLU A 144 0.53 3.78 -29.51
N ILE A 145 1.06 4.44 -28.48
CA ILE A 145 2.13 3.92 -27.62
C ILE A 145 1.63 2.91 -26.57
N LEU A 146 0.32 2.74 -26.41
CA LEU A 146 -0.28 1.78 -25.46
C LEU A 146 -1.19 0.75 -26.15
N PRO A 147 -0.70 0.00 -27.16
CA PRO A 147 -1.55 -0.88 -27.97
C PRO A 147 -2.19 -2.01 -27.16
N HIS A 148 -1.48 -2.55 -26.17
CA HIS A 148 -2.02 -3.62 -25.31
C HIS A 148 -3.08 -3.10 -24.34
N THR A 149 -2.90 -1.88 -23.81
CA THR A 149 -3.92 -1.22 -22.98
C THR A 149 -5.17 -0.89 -23.79
N ALA A 150 -4.98 -0.48 -25.05
CA ALA A 150 -6.08 -0.21 -25.97
C ALA A 150 -6.93 -1.45 -26.28
N GLY A 151 -6.33 -2.65 -26.25
CA GLY A 151 -7.03 -3.92 -26.44
C GLY A 151 -8.01 -4.29 -25.32
N ILE A 152 -7.91 -3.64 -24.15
CA ILE A 152 -8.76 -3.89 -22.98
C ILE A 152 -9.53 -2.63 -22.56
N ALA A 153 -9.74 -1.68 -23.48
CA ALA A 153 -10.30 -0.36 -23.15
C ALA A 153 -11.65 -0.42 -22.42
N ASP A 154 -12.51 -1.38 -22.76
CA ASP A 154 -13.84 -1.54 -22.15
C ASP A 154 -13.81 -2.14 -20.73
N ASP A 155 -12.70 -2.75 -20.34
CA ASP A 155 -12.47 -3.24 -18.97
C ASP A 155 -11.89 -2.15 -18.05
N LEU A 156 -11.57 -0.98 -18.60
CA LEU A 156 -10.91 0.11 -17.90
C LEU A 156 -11.89 1.23 -17.56
N CYS A 157 -11.74 1.77 -16.35
CA CYS A 157 -12.39 3.02 -15.95
C CYS A 157 -11.35 4.14 -15.90
N PHE A 158 -11.56 5.18 -16.71
CA PHE A 158 -10.68 6.36 -16.75
C PHE A 158 -11.22 7.45 -15.82
N VAL A 159 -10.45 7.79 -14.78
CA VAL A 159 -10.74 8.91 -13.89
C VAL A 159 -9.90 10.12 -14.31
N LYS A 160 -10.52 11.07 -15.01
CA LYS A 160 -9.87 12.31 -15.51
C LYS A 160 -10.17 13.56 -14.67
N SER A 161 -10.92 13.40 -13.59
CA SER A 161 -11.37 14.50 -12.71
C SER A 161 -10.39 14.84 -11.59
N MET A 162 -9.26 14.14 -11.48
CA MET A 162 -8.26 14.41 -10.43
C MET A 162 -7.48 15.68 -10.74
N HIS A 163 -7.32 16.53 -9.74
CA HIS A 163 -6.58 17.78 -9.82
C HIS A 163 -5.71 17.98 -8.58
N THR A 164 -4.57 18.64 -8.75
CA THR A 164 -3.67 19.04 -7.65
C THR A 164 -3.05 20.39 -7.98
N GLU A 165 -2.84 21.20 -6.95
CA GLU A 165 -2.13 22.48 -7.03
C GLU A 165 -0.61 22.29 -6.84
N ALA A 166 -0.18 21.09 -6.45
CA ALA A 166 1.24 20.79 -6.23
C ALA A 166 2.00 20.72 -7.57
N ILE A 167 2.98 21.60 -7.73
CA ILE A 167 3.83 21.66 -8.93
C ILE A 167 5.01 20.68 -8.84
N ASN A 168 5.48 20.40 -7.62
CA ASN A 168 6.62 19.52 -7.39
C ASN A 168 6.19 18.07 -7.20
N HIS A 169 7.03 17.14 -7.67
CA HIS A 169 6.82 15.70 -7.53
C HIS A 169 6.52 15.29 -6.10
N ASP A 170 7.41 15.59 -5.14
CA ASP A 170 7.28 15.06 -3.78
C ASP A 170 5.98 15.51 -3.05
N PRO A 171 5.59 16.80 -3.06
CA PRO A 171 4.28 17.21 -2.56
C PRO A 171 3.09 16.63 -3.34
N GLY A 172 3.20 16.52 -4.68
CA GLY A 172 2.14 15.97 -5.53
C GLY A 172 1.90 14.48 -5.29
N VAL A 173 2.97 13.69 -5.19
CA VAL A 173 2.92 12.27 -4.83
C VAL A 173 2.41 12.11 -3.40
N THR A 174 2.86 12.94 -2.45
CA THR A 174 2.34 12.89 -1.05
C THR A 174 0.84 13.17 -1.02
N PHE A 175 0.36 14.16 -1.77
CA PHE A 175 -1.06 14.46 -1.91
C PHE A 175 -1.83 13.29 -2.51
N PHE A 176 -1.33 12.70 -3.59
CA PHE A 176 -1.99 11.56 -4.22
C PHE A 176 -2.09 10.36 -3.27
N GLN A 177 -1.03 10.10 -2.49
CA GLN A 177 -0.99 8.95 -1.60
C GLN A 177 -1.75 9.15 -0.29
N THR A 178 -1.86 10.38 0.21
CA THR A 178 -2.36 10.66 1.58
C THR A 178 -3.52 11.65 1.65
N GLY A 179 -3.89 12.25 0.51
CA GLY A 179 -4.88 13.33 0.42
C GLY A 179 -4.37 14.69 0.90
N HIS A 180 -3.08 14.83 1.23
CA HIS A 180 -2.49 16.09 1.69
C HIS A 180 -1.04 16.26 1.23
N GLN A 181 -0.63 17.50 0.94
CA GLN A 181 0.73 17.76 0.43
C GLN A 181 1.81 17.65 1.52
N GLN A 182 1.44 17.91 2.79
CA GLN A 182 2.35 17.79 3.93
C GLN A 182 2.34 16.36 4.49
N PRO A 183 3.51 15.81 4.86
CA PRO A 183 3.60 14.49 5.48
C PRO A 183 2.85 14.41 6.83
N GLY A 184 2.51 13.19 7.25
CA GLY A 184 1.93 12.91 8.56
C GLY A 184 0.52 12.31 8.51
N ARG A 185 -0.15 12.36 7.35
CA ARG A 185 -1.41 11.66 7.14
C ARG A 185 -1.19 10.20 6.72
N PRO A 186 -2.12 9.29 7.10
CA PRO A 186 -2.06 7.90 6.66
C PRO A 186 -2.18 7.81 5.14
N SER A 187 -1.40 6.92 4.54
CA SER A 187 -1.52 6.61 3.12
C SER A 187 -2.82 5.87 2.80
N MET A 188 -3.21 5.87 1.53
CA MET A 188 -4.35 5.09 1.03
C MET A 188 -4.24 3.61 1.43
N GLY A 189 -3.06 2.99 1.29
CA GLY A 189 -2.87 1.59 1.68
C GLY A 189 -3.05 1.36 3.19
N SER A 190 -2.67 2.33 4.03
CA SER A 190 -2.87 2.29 5.47
C SER A 190 -4.36 2.40 5.83
N TRP A 191 -5.11 3.28 5.15
CA TRP A 191 -6.57 3.36 5.28
C TRP A 191 -7.25 2.07 4.83
N MET A 192 -6.79 1.46 3.74
CA MET A 192 -7.31 0.17 3.29
C MET A 192 -7.01 -0.94 4.30
N SER A 193 -5.82 -0.93 4.91
CA SER A 193 -5.46 -1.86 5.99
C SER A 193 -6.37 -1.69 7.21
N TYR A 194 -6.64 -0.45 7.61
CA TYR A 194 -7.53 -0.13 8.72
C TYR A 194 -8.99 -0.52 8.45
N GLY A 195 -9.53 -0.14 7.29
CA GLY A 195 -10.94 -0.33 6.97
C GLY A 195 -11.31 -1.75 6.54
N LEU A 196 -10.42 -2.46 5.83
CA LEU A 196 -10.71 -3.82 5.35
C LEU A 196 -10.26 -4.92 6.32
N GLY A 197 -9.32 -4.61 7.21
CA GLY A 197 -8.64 -5.60 8.04
C GLY A 197 -7.85 -6.62 7.20
N THR A 198 -7.42 -7.70 7.84
CA THR A 198 -6.71 -8.81 7.17
C THR A 198 -7.53 -10.09 7.17
N ASP A 199 -7.42 -10.89 6.10
CA ASP A 199 -7.84 -12.31 6.09
C ASP A 199 -6.65 -13.25 6.27
N ASN A 200 -5.44 -12.70 6.38
CA ASN A 200 -4.20 -13.45 6.43
C ASN A 200 -3.47 -13.15 7.76
N ALA A 201 -3.17 -14.19 8.52
CA ALA A 201 -2.39 -14.08 9.74
C ALA A 201 -0.88 -14.01 9.47
N ASN A 202 -0.43 -14.45 8.30
CA ASN A 202 0.97 -14.74 8.01
C ASN A 202 1.67 -13.70 7.12
N LEU A 203 0.91 -12.83 6.43
CA LEU A 203 1.45 -11.72 5.65
C LEU A 203 0.81 -10.39 6.07
N PRO A 204 1.51 -9.27 5.85
CA PRO A 204 0.95 -7.94 6.08
C PRO A 204 -0.29 -7.68 5.22
N THR A 205 -1.25 -6.92 5.73
CA THR A 205 -2.42 -6.46 4.96
C THR A 205 -2.03 -5.54 3.81
N PHE A 206 -0.99 -4.72 4.04
CA PHE A 206 -0.49 -3.71 3.12
C PHE A 206 1.00 -3.96 2.81
N CYS A 207 1.28 -4.38 1.58
CA CYS A 207 2.64 -4.60 1.09
C CYS A 207 3.02 -3.53 0.05
N VAL A 208 4.29 -3.15 0.06
CA VAL A 208 4.87 -2.16 -0.86
C VAL A 208 6.03 -2.77 -1.63
N LEU A 209 6.02 -2.61 -2.94
CA LEU A 209 7.06 -3.07 -3.85
C LEU A 209 7.62 -1.86 -4.59
N ILE A 210 8.94 -1.75 -4.66
CA ILE A 210 9.61 -0.66 -5.37
C ILE A 210 10.41 -1.26 -6.52
N SER A 211 10.15 -0.77 -7.72
CA SER A 211 10.82 -1.17 -8.95
C SER A 211 11.63 -0.02 -9.49
N ASN A 212 12.77 -0.32 -10.09
CA ASN A 212 13.50 0.64 -10.91
C ASN A 212 13.21 0.36 -12.37
N GLY A 213 12.74 1.37 -13.09
CA GLY A 213 12.64 1.38 -14.54
C GLY A 213 13.98 1.60 -15.21
N THR A 214 13.94 1.73 -16.53
CA THR A 214 15.12 1.91 -17.40
C THR A 214 15.57 3.36 -17.55
N GLY A 215 14.81 4.31 -17.00
CA GLY A 215 15.16 5.72 -17.05
C GLY A 215 16.27 6.10 -16.06
N ARG A 216 16.42 7.40 -15.80
CA ARG A 216 17.60 7.93 -15.10
C ARG A 216 17.74 7.32 -13.69
N PRO A 217 18.88 6.66 -13.36
CA PRO A 217 19.11 6.13 -12.03
C PRO A 217 19.04 7.23 -10.97
N GLY A 218 18.32 6.97 -9.87
CA GLY A 218 18.12 7.95 -8.81
C GLY A 218 17.14 9.07 -9.14
N SER A 219 16.47 9.03 -10.31
CA SER A 219 15.38 9.96 -10.61
C SER A 219 14.21 9.74 -9.66
N GLN A 220 13.64 10.85 -9.18
CA GLN A 220 12.44 10.93 -8.35
C GLN A 220 12.37 9.84 -7.25
N PRO A 221 13.10 10.01 -6.12
CA PRO A 221 13.06 9.07 -5.01
C PRO A 221 11.65 8.91 -4.44
N VAL A 222 11.32 7.69 -3.99
CA VAL A 222 10.10 7.38 -3.23
C VAL A 222 10.50 7.19 -1.78
N TYR A 223 9.77 7.85 -0.89
CA TYR A 223 10.07 7.87 0.54
C TYR A 223 9.02 7.10 1.34
N THR A 224 9.43 6.56 2.49
CA THR A 224 8.56 5.77 3.39
C THR A 224 7.29 6.49 3.83
N LYS A 225 7.31 7.83 3.87
CA LYS A 225 6.12 8.65 4.16
C LYS A 225 4.94 8.37 3.23
N LEU A 226 5.18 7.89 2.01
CA LEU A 226 4.16 7.64 0.99
C LEU A 226 3.32 6.38 1.28
N TRP A 227 3.78 5.50 2.17
CA TRP A 227 3.05 4.33 2.65
C TRP A 227 3.01 4.28 4.19
N SER A 228 3.04 5.45 4.83
CA SER A 228 3.02 5.58 6.29
C SER A 228 1.64 5.34 6.89
N SER A 229 1.57 4.80 8.11
CA SER A 229 0.33 4.76 8.90
C SER A 229 -0.09 6.13 9.41
N GLY A 230 0.79 7.14 9.40
CA GLY A 230 0.50 8.47 9.94
C GLY A 230 0.05 8.37 11.40
N PHE A 231 -1.09 8.97 11.72
CA PHE A 231 -1.71 8.87 13.05
C PHE A 231 -2.49 7.57 13.30
N LEU A 232 -2.64 6.68 12.31
CA LEU A 232 -3.17 5.33 12.57
C LEU A 232 -2.13 4.49 13.31
N SER A 233 -2.61 3.48 14.04
CA SER A 233 -1.74 2.50 14.69
C SER A 233 -0.71 1.93 13.70
N GLY A 234 0.53 1.75 14.17
CA GLY A 234 1.64 1.28 13.34
C GLY A 234 1.46 -0.15 12.81
N VAL A 235 0.42 -0.88 13.27
CA VAL A 235 0.00 -2.15 12.67
C VAL A 235 -0.48 -1.98 11.21
N HIS A 236 -0.87 -0.76 10.81
CA HIS A 236 -1.28 -0.43 9.45
C HIS A 236 -0.14 0.14 8.58
N GLN A 237 1.08 0.18 9.10
CA GLN A 237 2.26 0.63 8.35
C GLN A 237 2.52 -0.27 7.14
N GLY A 238 2.72 0.33 5.96
CA GLY A 238 3.07 -0.44 4.77
C GLY A 238 4.42 -1.13 4.92
N VAL A 239 4.46 -2.44 4.63
CA VAL A 239 5.67 -3.26 4.71
C VAL A 239 6.29 -3.36 3.33
N GLN A 240 7.49 -2.78 3.18
CA GLN A 240 8.24 -2.87 1.94
C GLN A 240 8.89 -4.26 1.79
N LEU A 241 8.60 -4.94 0.68
CA LEU A 241 9.35 -6.12 0.25
C LEU A 241 10.36 -5.70 -0.84
N ARG A 242 11.63 -6.02 -0.62
CA ARG A 242 12.75 -5.76 -1.50
C ARG A 242 12.96 -6.93 -2.46
N GLY A 243 13.55 -6.65 -3.62
CA GLY A 243 14.05 -7.71 -4.50
C GLY A 243 15.27 -8.41 -3.89
N GLY A 244 15.44 -9.69 -4.21
CA GLY A 244 16.64 -10.48 -3.89
C GLY A 244 16.44 -11.46 -2.74
N LYS A 245 17.55 -11.96 -2.18
CA LYS A 245 17.57 -13.06 -1.19
C LYS A 245 17.00 -12.71 0.19
N THR A 246 16.86 -11.41 0.48
CA THR A 246 16.33 -10.92 1.75
C THR A 246 15.25 -9.87 1.48
N PRO A 247 14.02 -10.32 1.11
CA PRO A 247 12.94 -9.40 0.75
C PRO A 247 12.52 -8.51 1.92
N VAL A 248 12.64 -8.99 3.15
CA VAL A 248 12.47 -8.19 4.36
C VAL A 248 13.77 -8.24 5.14
N LEU A 249 14.33 -7.07 5.42
CA LEU A 249 15.57 -6.98 6.20
C LEU A 249 15.40 -7.60 7.58
N TYR A 250 16.44 -8.27 8.06
CA TYR A 250 16.49 -8.90 9.38
C TYR A 250 15.41 -9.97 9.64
N LEU A 251 14.71 -10.43 8.59
CA LEU A 251 13.74 -11.50 8.70
C LEU A 251 14.41 -12.87 8.87
N ASN A 252 15.54 -13.10 8.19
CA ASN A 252 16.19 -14.41 8.17
C ASN A 252 16.75 -14.82 9.54
N SER A 253 16.70 -16.14 9.81
CA SER A 253 17.36 -16.72 10.98
C SER A 253 18.87 -16.72 10.82
N GLN A 254 19.60 -16.63 11.94
CA GLN A 254 21.06 -16.74 11.89
C GLN A 254 21.44 -18.21 11.57
N PRO A 255 22.52 -18.45 10.80
CA PRO A 255 22.99 -19.82 10.54
C PRO A 255 23.20 -20.59 11.85
N GLY A 256 22.56 -21.76 11.98
CA GLY A 256 22.61 -22.60 13.19
C GLY A 256 21.52 -22.33 14.23
N GLU A 257 20.68 -21.31 14.04
CA GLU A 257 19.53 -21.05 14.91
C GLU A 257 18.38 -22.03 14.62
N SER A 258 17.94 -22.79 15.63
CA SER A 258 16.75 -23.64 15.48
C SER A 258 15.46 -22.82 15.54
N VAL A 259 14.43 -23.25 14.80
CA VAL A 259 13.08 -22.66 14.86
C VAL A 259 12.56 -22.58 16.29
N ALA A 260 12.83 -23.61 17.10
CA ALA A 260 12.44 -23.66 18.51
C ALA A 260 13.18 -22.61 19.37
N ALA A 261 14.48 -22.38 19.13
CA ALA A 261 15.24 -21.34 19.83
C ALA A 261 14.72 -19.94 19.50
N ARG A 262 14.45 -19.68 18.21
CA ARG A 262 13.87 -18.41 17.76
C ARG A 262 12.47 -18.16 18.33
N LYS A 263 11.61 -19.18 18.34
CA LYS A 263 10.27 -19.10 18.95
C LYS A 263 10.37 -18.68 20.42
N ARG A 264 11.26 -19.32 21.21
CA ARG A 264 11.48 -18.95 22.62
C ARG A 264 11.98 -17.52 22.79
N MET A 265 12.87 -17.06 21.90
CA MET A 265 13.36 -15.68 21.93
C MET A 265 12.21 -14.68 21.74
N ILE A 266 11.36 -14.91 20.74
CA ILE A 266 10.19 -14.05 20.45
C ILE A 266 9.19 -14.08 21.60
N GLU A 267 8.84 -15.27 22.11
CA GLU A 267 7.96 -15.41 23.29
C GLU A 267 8.50 -14.64 24.50
N ARG A 268 9.83 -14.61 24.67
CA ARG A 268 10.43 -13.86 25.78
C ARG A 268 10.44 -12.36 25.55
N MET A 269 10.72 -11.90 24.33
CA MET A 269 10.57 -10.49 23.96
C MET A 269 9.13 -10.01 24.12
N GLU A 270 8.15 -10.83 23.74
CA GLU A 270 6.74 -10.56 23.94
C GLU A 270 6.40 -10.42 25.43
N SER A 271 6.87 -11.35 26.28
CA SER A 271 6.67 -11.28 27.72
C SER A 271 7.25 -9.99 28.33
N LEU A 272 8.44 -9.55 27.89
CA LEU A 272 9.04 -8.30 28.36
C LEU A 272 8.25 -7.07 27.89
N ASN A 273 7.83 -7.06 26.63
CA ASN A 273 6.99 -5.98 26.11
C ASN A 273 5.64 -5.93 26.81
N ARG A 274 5.02 -7.06 27.18
CA ARG A 274 3.77 -7.09 27.95
C ARG A 274 3.95 -6.47 29.33
N ILE A 275 5.03 -6.79 30.05
CA ILE A 275 5.36 -6.15 31.34
C ILE A 275 5.49 -4.63 31.17
N GLN A 276 6.16 -4.17 30.12
CA GLN A 276 6.31 -2.75 29.83
C GLN A 276 4.98 -2.10 29.44
N PHE A 277 4.15 -2.78 28.65
CA PHE A 277 2.81 -2.30 28.29
C PHE A 277 1.91 -2.17 29.52
N ASP A 278 1.92 -3.15 30.42
CA ASP A 278 1.14 -3.11 31.66
C ASP A 278 1.59 -1.97 32.58
N ALA A 279 2.87 -1.59 32.52
CA ALA A 279 3.43 -0.49 33.31
C ALA A 279 3.12 0.90 32.74
N PHE A 280 3.16 1.09 31.41
CA PHE A 280 3.11 2.40 30.78
C PHE A 280 1.88 2.66 29.89
N GLY A 281 1.19 1.61 29.44
CA GLY A 281 0.01 1.70 28.57
C GLY A 281 0.27 2.25 27.16
N ASP A 282 1.53 2.31 26.72
CA ASP A 282 1.91 2.90 25.42
C ASP A 282 1.46 2.00 24.24
N PRO A 283 0.58 2.49 23.34
CA PRO A 283 0.14 1.76 22.15
C PRO A 283 1.27 1.35 21.19
N GLU A 284 2.42 2.03 21.23
CA GLU A 284 3.58 1.67 20.42
C GLU A 284 4.16 0.31 20.85
N ILE A 285 4.10 -0.01 22.15
CA ILE A 285 4.57 -1.31 22.67
C ILE A 285 3.69 -2.45 22.14
N ALA A 286 2.36 -2.25 22.12
CA ALA A 286 1.43 -3.21 21.52
C ALA A 286 1.70 -3.41 20.02
N THR A 287 2.03 -2.32 19.32
CA THR A 287 2.44 -2.37 17.90
C THR A 287 3.72 -3.19 17.71
N ARG A 288 4.73 -2.99 18.57
CA ARG A 288 5.99 -3.75 18.52
C ARG A 288 5.76 -5.24 18.75
N ILE A 289 4.91 -5.61 19.71
CA ILE A 289 4.51 -7.01 19.95
C ILE A 289 3.93 -7.62 18.66
N ALA A 290 2.93 -6.96 18.08
CA ALA A 290 2.27 -7.44 16.87
C ALA A 290 3.24 -7.56 15.68
N GLN A 291 4.18 -6.63 15.54
CA GLN A 291 5.20 -6.65 14.50
C GLN A 291 6.19 -7.81 14.68
N TYR A 292 6.63 -8.11 15.91
CA TYR A 292 7.52 -9.24 16.15
C TYR A 292 6.85 -10.58 15.80
N GLU A 293 5.61 -10.78 16.22
CA GLU A 293 4.86 -11.98 15.84
C GLU A 293 4.67 -12.10 14.33
N MET A 294 4.28 -11.00 13.68
CA MET A 294 4.11 -10.98 12.23
C MET A 294 5.43 -11.30 11.53
N SER A 295 6.55 -10.75 11.98
CA SER A 295 7.87 -11.05 11.43
C SER A 295 8.22 -12.54 11.52
N PHE A 296 7.85 -13.21 12.61
CA PHE A 296 8.06 -14.65 12.74
C PHE A 296 7.23 -15.45 11.75
N ARG A 297 5.94 -15.12 11.59
CA ARG A 297 5.05 -15.79 10.63
C ARG A 297 5.48 -15.54 9.18
N MET A 298 5.97 -14.34 8.89
CA MET A 298 6.49 -13.95 7.59
C MET A 298 7.75 -14.73 7.18
N GLN A 299 8.57 -15.23 8.12
CA GLN A 299 9.78 -16.01 7.81
C GLN A 299 9.48 -17.25 6.97
N MET A 300 8.32 -17.89 7.20
CA MET A 300 7.91 -19.05 6.42
C MET A 300 7.15 -18.64 5.16
N SER A 301 6.33 -17.59 5.24
CA SER A 301 5.40 -17.24 4.15
C SER A 301 6.02 -16.37 3.05
N VAL A 302 7.00 -15.53 3.37
CA VAL A 302 7.65 -14.64 2.39
C VAL A 302 8.48 -15.43 1.37
N PRO A 303 9.34 -16.39 1.77
CA PRO A 303 10.08 -17.20 0.80
C PRO A 303 9.18 -17.88 -0.22
N GLU A 304 8.08 -18.50 0.20
CA GLU A 304 7.14 -19.13 -0.71
C GLU A 304 6.39 -18.13 -1.63
N ALA A 305 6.14 -16.92 -1.15
CA ALA A 305 5.54 -15.86 -1.96
C ALA A 305 6.51 -15.37 -3.05
N THR A 306 7.81 -15.28 -2.73
CA THR A 306 8.86 -14.82 -3.66
C THR A 306 9.44 -15.91 -4.55
N ASP A 307 9.25 -17.18 -4.19
CA ASP A 307 9.70 -18.31 -5.01
C ASP A 307 8.75 -18.51 -6.20
N ILE A 308 9.30 -18.33 -7.41
CA ILE A 308 8.61 -18.49 -8.69
C ILE A 308 9.01 -19.76 -9.42
N SER A 309 9.81 -20.64 -8.81
CA SER A 309 10.30 -21.88 -9.44
C SER A 309 9.18 -22.80 -9.93
N ASN A 310 8.04 -22.80 -9.22
CA ASN A 310 6.85 -23.59 -9.55
C ASN A 310 5.82 -22.82 -10.41
N GLU A 311 6.15 -21.63 -10.90
CA GLU A 311 5.24 -20.83 -11.73
C GLU A 311 5.10 -21.46 -13.13
N PRO A 312 3.87 -21.64 -13.66
CA PRO A 312 3.70 -22.18 -14.99
C PRO A 312 4.37 -21.32 -16.04
N ARG A 313 4.99 -21.96 -17.04
CA ARG A 313 5.70 -21.27 -18.13
C ARG A 313 4.81 -20.28 -18.87
N THR A 314 3.54 -20.62 -19.07
CA THR A 314 2.55 -19.73 -19.69
C THR A 314 2.38 -18.41 -18.95
N ILE A 315 2.46 -18.41 -17.62
CA ILE A 315 2.40 -17.19 -16.81
C ILE A 315 3.70 -16.41 -16.91
N LEU A 316 4.86 -17.09 -16.82
CA LEU A 316 6.17 -16.45 -16.97
C LEU A 316 6.30 -15.75 -18.33
N ASP A 317 5.81 -16.38 -19.39
CA ASP A 317 5.82 -15.82 -20.75
C ASP A 317 4.90 -14.59 -20.84
N LEU A 318 3.76 -14.57 -20.14
CA LEU A 318 2.82 -13.45 -20.10
C LEU A 318 3.44 -12.20 -19.42
N TYR A 319 4.20 -12.39 -18.34
CA TYR A 319 4.91 -11.29 -17.67
C TYR A 319 6.25 -10.93 -18.34
N GLY A 320 6.74 -11.77 -19.26
CA GLY A 320 7.99 -11.58 -19.98
C GLY A 320 9.26 -11.90 -19.17
N PRO A 321 10.44 -11.87 -19.81
CA PRO A 321 11.69 -12.35 -19.23
C PRO A 321 12.16 -11.55 -18.00
N GLU A 322 11.78 -10.27 -17.90
CA GLU A 322 12.12 -9.44 -16.74
C GLU A 322 11.41 -9.89 -15.45
N CYS A 323 10.37 -10.73 -15.54
CA CYS A 323 9.68 -11.23 -14.35
C CYS A 323 10.56 -12.13 -13.46
N GLN A 324 11.63 -12.68 -14.02
CA GLN A 324 12.61 -13.51 -13.33
C GLN A 324 13.78 -12.71 -12.74
N GLN A 325 13.77 -11.38 -12.89
CA GLN A 325 14.83 -10.50 -12.41
C GLN A 325 14.33 -9.69 -11.19
N PRO A 326 14.73 -10.04 -9.96
CA PRO A 326 14.22 -9.37 -8.76
C PRO A 326 14.46 -7.85 -8.78
N GLY A 327 13.44 -7.08 -8.41
CA GLY A 327 13.48 -5.61 -8.40
C GLY A 327 13.10 -4.93 -9.72
N LYS A 328 12.94 -5.70 -10.81
CA LYS A 328 12.29 -5.21 -12.04
C LYS A 328 10.78 -5.07 -11.85
N PHE A 329 10.17 -4.26 -12.71
CA PHE A 329 8.73 -4.00 -12.63
C PHE A 329 7.89 -5.23 -12.91
N ALA A 330 8.23 -6.00 -13.94
CA ALA A 330 7.56 -7.25 -14.26
C ALA A 330 7.64 -8.26 -13.11
N ALA A 331 8.80 -8.38 -12.45
CA ALA A 331 9.00 -9.27 -11.31
C ALA A 331 8.11 -8.86 -10.12
N ASN A 332 8.04 -7.56 -9.84
CA ASN A 332 7.17 -7.04 -8.79
C ASN A 332 5.68 -7.19 -9.15
N CYS A 333 5.28 -7.09 -10.42
CA CYS A 333 3.90 -7.36 -10.85
C CYS A 333 3.51 -8.83 -10.63
N LEU A 334 4.42 -9.77 -10.96
CA LEU A 334 4.21 -11.19 -10.68
C LEU A 334 4.12 -11.46 -9.18
N LEU A 335 5.03 -10.88 -8.39
CA LEU A 335 5.01 -10.98 -6.93
C LEU A 335 3.71 -10.39 -6.35
N ALA A 336 3.21 -9.28 -6.88
CA ALA A 336 1.97 -8.67 -6.43
C ALA A 336 0.76 -9.59 -6.66
N ARG A 337 0.69 -10.28 -7.81
CA ARG A 337 -0.33 -11.31 -8.06
C ARG A 337 -0.24 -12.42 -7.01
N ARG A 338 0.96 -12.95 -6.74
CA ARG A 338 1.17 -14.02 -5.75
C ARG A 338 0.81 -13.58 -4.32
N LEU A 339 1.15 -12.35 -3.94
CA LEU A 339 0.74 -11.77 -2.65
C LEU A 339 -0.78 -11.65 -2.56
N ALA A 340 -1.45 -11.21 -3.62
CA ALA A 340 -2.90 -11.15 -3.69
C ALA A 340 -3.51 -12.57 -3.57
N GLU A 341 -3.01 -13.57 -4.29
CA GLU A 341 -3.47 -14.96 -4.18
C GLU A 341 -3.31 -15.50 -2.74
N ARG A 342 -2.25 -15.09 -2.04
CA ARG A 342 -1.98 -15.41 -0.63
C ARG A 342 -2.73 -14.52 0.36
N GLY A 343 -3.72 -13.75 -0.08
CA GLY A 343 -4.62 -13.02 0.83
C GLY A 343 -4.15 -11.65 1.29
N VAL A 344 -3.07 -11.10 0.73
CA VAL A 344 -2.72 -9.68 0.95
C VAL A 344 -3.81 -8.81 0.30
N ARG A 345 -4.36 -7.88 1.08
CA ARG A 345 -5.51 -7.05 0.68
C ARG A 345 -5.11 -5.88 -0.21
N PHE A 346 -3.98 -5.25 0.09
CA PHE A 346 -3.50 -4.09 -0.66
C PHE A 346 -2.01 -4.26 -0.98
N VAL A 347 -1.68 -4.33 -2.27
CA VAL A 347 -0.30 -4.36 -2.74
C VAL A 347 -0.05 -3.12 -3.58
N GLN A 348 0.92 -2.30 -3.17
CA GLN A 348 1.26 -1.09 -3.89
C GLN A 348 2.62 -1.23 -4.57
N LEU A 349 2.67 -0.94 -5.86
CA LEU A 349 3.89 -0.95 -6.66
C LEU A 349 4.26 0.47 -7.01
N TYR A 350 5.50 0.86 -6.73
CA TYR A 350 6.09 2.08 -7.24
C TYR A 350 7.04 1.74 -8.37
N HIS A 351 6.73 2.21 -9.59
CA HIS A 351 7.67 2.18 -10.71
C HIS A 351 8.40 3.51 -10.79
N ARG A 352 9.73 3.49 -10.67
CA ARG A 352 10.57 4.69 -10.75
C ARG A 352 11.32 4.78 -12.07
N GLY A 353 11.99 5.90 -12.28
CA GLY A 353 12.98 6.09 -13.34
C GLY A 353 12.53 7.11 -14.37
N TRP A 354 11.29 7.56 -14.33
CA TRP A 354 10.78 8.60 -15.20
C TRP A 354 10.82 9.98 -14.55
N ASP A 355 10.87 11.00 -15.39
CA ASP A 355 10.77 12.42 -15.05
C ASP A 355 10.24 13.19 -16.26
N GLN A 356 9.16 12.69 -16.85
CA GLN A 356 8.63 13.22 -18.10
C GLN A 356 7.74 14.44 -17.83
N HIS A 357 7.95 15.51 -18.60
CA HIS A 357 7.27 16.81 -18.39
C HIS A 357 6.41 17.26 -19.59
N GLY A 358 6.16 16.35 -20.54
CA GLY A 358 5.47 16.67 -21.81
C GLY A 358 6.43 17.23 -22.83
#